data_AF-I2H4G6-F1
#
_entry.id   AF-I2H4G6-F1
#
_cell.length_a   1.000
_cell.length_b   1.000
_cell.length_c   1.000
_cell.angle_alpha   90.00
_cell.angle_beta   90.00
_cell.angle_gamma   90.00
#
_symmetry.space_group_name_H-M   'P 1'
#
loop_
_entity.id
_entity.type
_entity.pdbx_description
1 polymer ?
#
loop_
_entity_poly.entity_id
_entity_poly.type
_entity_poly.pdbx_seq_one_letter_code
_entity_poly.pdbx_strand_id
1 'polypeptide(L)'
;MSENSSSHSTTGKKINRSSVRSTNEIAPASMIFRNLLIVEDDLRRQWRSQQQLRKKFTGFLICIILLMVYCVWNIFFSTDSVESIKNKRSNGNSHFFWRYLLISLLITMILFRLSGEYKRTITEPRRFLTQSNKGLRQFNVRLVRVPRSQAQRASDIIRLISNKLIHITNCILVVVRIFLPYYNNIKEWLEKAEINTSRRVGAVDVKLVLNPRSFGAEVREGWEIYRDEFWAREGARRRQGTTTTT
;
A
#
# COMPACT_ATOMS: atom_id res chain seq x y z
N MET A 1 -37.02 -60.82 55.71
CA MET A 1 -35.93 -60.00 56.29
C MET A 1 -34.67 -60.33 55.51
N SER A 2 -34.37 -59.54 54.48
CA SER A 2 -33.07 -59.55 53.77
C SER A 2 -33.13 -58.47 52.68
N GLU A 3 -32.44 -57.37 52.96
CA GLU A 3 -32.22 -56.20 52.11
C GLU A 3 -31.50 -56.58 50.81
N ASN A 4 -31.79 -55.87 49.72
CA ASN A 4 -30.95 -55.88 48.52
C ASN A 4 -30.68 -54.44 48.09
N SER A 5 -29.60 -53.89 48.62
CA SER A 5 -29.10 -52.54 48.36
C SER A 5 -28.19 -52.57 47.14
N SER A 6 -28.65 -52.02 46.01
CA SER A 6 -27.87 -51.86 44.79
C SER A 6 -26.97 -50.63 44.88
N SER A 7 -25.68 -50.86 45.16
CA SER A 7 -24.65 -49.83 45.13
C SER A 7 -24.19 -49.53 43.69
N HIS A 8 -24.69 -48.44 43.11
CA HIS A 8 -24.12 -47.87 41.88
C HIS A 8 -22.81 -47.13 42.18
N SER A 9 -21.68 -47.67 41.71
CA SER A 9 -20.39 -47.00 41.70
C SER A 9 -20.31 -46.02 40.53
N THR A 10 -20.43 -44.73 40.81
CA THR A 10 -20.15 -43.66 39.84
C THR A 10 -18.65 -43.42 39.76
N THR A 11 -18.01 -44.05 38.78
CA THR A 11 -16.61 -43.81 38.43
C THR A 11 -16.48 -42.40 37.85
N GLY A 12 -16.23 -41.41 38.73
CA GLY A 12 -15.96 -40.02 38.36
C GLY A 12 -14.68 -39.94 37.52
N LYS A 13 -14.85 -39.92 36.20
CA LYS A 13 -13.80 -39.64 35.22
C LYS A 13 -13.21 -38.27 35.54
N LYS A 14 -12.00 -38.23 36.13
CA LYS A 14 -11.22 -36.99 36.32
C LYS A 14 -10.97 -36.37 34.95
N ILE A 15 -11.82 -35.42 34.56
CA ILE A 15 -11.60 -34.58 33.39
C ILE A 15 -10.31 -33.80 33.65
N ASN A 16 -9.29 -34.04 32.82
CA ASN A 16 -8.03 -33.31 32.84
C ASN A 16 -8.31 -31.80 32.71
N ARG A 17 -8.24 -31.08 33.85
CA ARG A 17 -8.41 -29.62 33.95
C ARG A 17 -7.44 -28.84 33.05
N SER A 18 -6.35 -29.45 32.60
CA SER A 18 -5.40 -28.88 31.64
C SER A 18 -5.99 -28.65 30.25
N SER A 19 -6.89 -29.52 29.79
CA SER A 19 -7.50 -29.39 28.45
C SER A 19 -8.51 -28.23 28.37
N VAL A 20 -9.29 -28.02 29.44
CA VAL A 20 -10.32 -26.98 29.53
C VAL A 20 -9.71 -25.58 29.70
N ARG A 21 -8.49 -25.49 30.27
CA ARG A 21 -7.76 -24.22 30.39
C ARG A 21 -7.27 -23.71 29.04
N SER A 22 -6.84 -24.61 28.15
CA SER A 22 -6.37 -24.23 26.81
C SER A 22 -7.46 -23.57 25.96
N THR A 23 -8.68 -24.09 25.96
CA THR A 23 -9.79 -23.55 25.17
C THR A 23 -10.26 -22.17 25.65
N ASN A 24 -10.26 -21.92 26.96
CA ASN A 24 -10.62 -20.61 27.53
C ASN A 24 -9.50 -19.56 27.44
N GLU A 25 -8.23 -19.94 27.33
CA GLU A 25 -7.10 -19.01 27.11
C GLU A 25 -6.90 -18.66 25.62
N ILE A 26 -7.32 -19.55 24.70
CA ILE A 26 -7.31 -19.28 23.25
C ILE A 26 -8.32 -18.19 22.87
N ALA A 27 -9.47 -18.10 23.57
CA ALA A 27 -10.48 -17.06 23.33
C ALA A 27 -9.97 -15.62 23.56
N PRO A 28 -9.34 -15.26 24.70
CA PRO A 28 -8.78 -13.92 24.89
C PRO A 28 -7.57 -13.67 23.98
N ALA A 29 -6.70 -14.67 23.75
CA ALA A 29 -5.54 -14.51 22.86
C ALA A 29 -5.97 -14.22 21.40
N SER A 30 -6.96 -14.94 20.88
CA SER A 30 -7.50 -14.69 19.53
C SER A 30 -8.18 -13.33 19.39
N MET A 31 -8.84 -12.82 20.44
CA MET A 31 -9.37 -11.45 20.46
C MET A 31 -8.26 -10.40 20.45
N ILE A 32 -7.18 -10.62 21.22
CA ILE A 32 -6.02 -9.73 21.25
C ILE A 32 -5.33 -9.71 19.89
N PHE A 33 -5.11 -10.88 19.26
CA PHE A 33 -4.53 -10.96 17.92
C PHE A 33 -5.40 -10.30 16.86
N ARG A 34 -6.73 -10.45 16.94
CA ARG A 34 -7.64 -9.72 16.06
C ARG A 34 -7.50 -8.20 16.23
N ASN A 35 -7.45 -7.70 17.47
CA ASN A 35 -7.27 -6.26 17.72
C ASN A 35 -5.92 -5.76 17.22
N LEU A 36 -4.85 -6.53 17.44
CA LEU A 36 -3.51 -6.21 16.97
C LEU A 36 -3.45 -6.15 15.44
N LEU A 37 -4.17 -7.05 14.77
CA LEU A 37 -4.31 -7.09 13.33
C LEU A 37 -5.11 -5.90 12.77
N ILE A 38 -6.17 -5.46 13.47
CA ILE A 38 -6.91 -4.23 13.13
C ILE A 38 -5.97 -3.02 13.17
N VAL A 39 -5.22 -2.88 14.27
CA VAL A 39 -4.21 -1.82 14.41
C VAL A 39 -3.16 -1.89 13.31
N GLU A 40 -2.71 -3.09 12.95
CA GLU A 40 -1.77 -3.27 11.85
C GLU A 40 -2.35 -2.85 10.49
N ASP A 41 -3.59 -3.23 10.16
CA ASP A 41 -4.22 -2.82 8.89
C ASP A 41 -4.42 -1.30 8.82
N ASP A 42 -4.86 -0.67 9.92
CA ASP A 42 -5.02 0.78 9.99
C ASP A 42 -3.68 1.51 9.82
N LEU A 43 -2.63 1.08 10.51
CA LEU A 43 -1.29 1.64 10.35
C LEU A 43 -0.76 1.43 8.92
N ARG A 44 -1.03 0.27 8.30
CA ARG A 44 -0.69 0.00 6.90
C ARG A 44 -1.44 0.92 5.95
N ARG A 45 -2.73 1.19 6.19
CA ARG A 45 -3.55 2.11 5.37
C ARG A 45 -3.03 3.54 5.48
N GLN A 46 -2.80 4.02 6.70
CA GLN A 46 -2.25 5.35 6.95
C GLN A 46 -0.87 5.50 6.30
N TRP A 47 0.00 4.51 6.47
CA TRP A 47 1.32 4.49 5.80
C TRP A 47 1.18 4.60 4.29
N ARG A 48 0.33 3.79 3.65
CA ARG A 48 0.11 3.83 2.20
C ARG A 48 -0.41 5.19 1.74
N SER A 49 -1.38 5.76 2.46
CA SER A 49 -1.93 7.08 2.15
C SER A 49 -0.85 8.17 2.20
N GLN A 50 -0.04 8.18 3.27
CA GLN A 50 1.06 9.11 3.44
C GLN A 50 2.13 8.97 2.34
N GLN A 51 2.46 7.74 1.94
CA GLN A 51 3.40 7.51 0.83
C GLN A 51 2.81 7.93 -0.53
N GLN A 52 1.51 7.73 -0.76
CA GLN A 52 0.84 8.20 -1.99
C GLN A 52 0.84 9.73 -2.05
N LEU A 53 0.53 10.39 -0.93
CA LEU A 53 0.60 11.85 -0.82
C LEU A 53 2.00 12.35 -1.16
N ARG A 54 3.04 11.79 -0.51
CA ARG A 54 4.43 12.14 -0.79
C ARG A 54 4.79 11.95 -2.25
N LYS A 55 4.40 10.84 -2.88
CA LYS A 55 4.70 10.56 -4.30
C LYS A 55 4.05 11.60 -5.22
N LYS A 56 2.78 11.94 -4.99
CA LYS A 56 2.06 12.97 -5.77
C LYS A 56 2.77 14.33 -5.70
N PHE A 57 3.09 14.79 -4.49
CA PHE A 57 3.74 16.09 -4.28
C PHE A 57 5.21 16.11 -4.70
N THR A 58 5.95 15.01 -4.51
CA THR A 58 7.33 14.90 -5.01
C THR A 58 7.33 14.90 -6.53
N GLY A 59 6.38 14.21 -7.18
CA GLY A 59 6.23 14.23 -8.64
C GLY A 59 5.89 15.63 -9.17
N PHE A 60 4.98 16.33 -8.51
CA PHE A 60 4.66 17.73 -8.81
C PHE A 60 5.89 18.65 -8.72
N LEU A 61 6.69 18.54 -7.67
CA LEU A 61 7.93 19.32 -7.53
C LEU A 61 8.97 18.97 -8.58
N ILE A 62 9.15 17.69 -8.90
CA ILE A 62 10.05 17.26 -9.97
C ILE A 62 9.58 17.85 -11.31
N CYS A 63 8.28 17.86 -11.59
CA CYS A 63 7.72 18.47 -12.79
C CYS A 63 8.04 19.98 -12.86
N ILE A 64 7.83 20.73 -11.77
CA ILE A 64 8.20 22.16 -11.72
C ILE A 64 9.71 22.36 -11.97
N ILE A 65 10.56 21.54 -11.35
CA ILE A 65 12.02 21.63 -11.54
C ILE A 65 12.41 21.33 -12.99
N LEU A 66 11.84 20.28 -13.59
CA LEU A 66 12.09 19.95 -15.00
C LEU A 66 11.62 21.06 -15.94
N LEU A 67 10.44 21.64 -15.69
CA LEU A 67 9.93 22.78 -16.45
C LEU A 67 10.84 24.00 -16.30
N MET A 68 11.35 24.27 -15.09
CA MET A 68 12.32 25.35 -14.85
C MET A 68 13.61 25.12 -15.66
N VAL A 69 14.18 23.92 -15.62
CA VAL A 69 15.37 23.56 -16.41
C VAL A 69 15.08 23.69 -17.91
N TYR A 70 13.92 23.27 -18.37
CA TYR A 70 13.51 23.40 -19.77
C TYR A 70 13.35 24.87 -20.21
N CYS A 71 12.79 25.73 -19.35
CA CYS A 71 12.71 27.17 -19.62
C CYS A 71 14.10 27.81 -19.70
N VAL A 72 15.00 27.44 -18.78
CA VAL A 72 16.40 27.91 -18.79
C VAL A 72 17.11 27.46 -20.08
N TRP A 73 16.94 26.19 -20.47
CA TRP A 73 17.50 25.68 -21.72
C TRP A 73 17.05 26.50 -22.93
N ASN A 74 15.76 26.80 -23.04
CA ASN A 74 15.21 27.60 -24.14
C ASN A 74 15.69 29.06 -24.12
N ILE A 75 15.97 29.64 -22.95
CA ILE A 75 16.51 31.00 -22.86
C ILE A 75 17.95 31.07 -23.37
N PHE A 76 18.80 30.13 -22.94
CA PHE A 76 20.23 30.16 -23.27
C PHE A 76 20.54 29.56 -24.65
N PHE A 77 20.06 28.35 -24.95
CA PHE A 77 20.49 27.61 -26.14
C PHE A 77 19.70 27.93 -27.41
N SER A 78 18.47 28.45 -27.32
CA SER A 78 17.69 28.83 -28.51
C SER A 78 18.16 30.16 -29.15
N THR A 79 19.13 30.85 -28.54
CA THR A 79 19.59 32.18 -28.97
C THR A 79 20.77 32.11 -29.96
N ASP A 80 21.50 30.99 -30.01
CA ASP A 80 22.86 30.94 -30.60
C ASP A 80 22.99 30.32 -32.00
N SER A 81 21.90 29.94 -32.69
CA SER A 81 22.02 29.58 -34.11
C SER A 81 22.18 30.84 -34.97
N VAL A 82 23.20 30.90 -35.83
CA VAL A 82 23.52 32.05 -36.70
C VAL A 82 22.32 32.51 -37.59
N GLU A 83 21.33 31.65 -37.77
CA GLU A 83 20.06 31.91 -38.47
C GLU A 83 19.04 32.73 -37.63
N SER A 84 19.32 32.93 -36.34
CA SER A 84 18.52 33.64 -35.34
C SER A 84 18.43 35.14 -35.60
N ILE A 85 19.41 35.80 -36.23
CA ILE A 85 19.39 37.26 -36.43
C ILE A 85 18.22 37.71 -37.31
N LYS A 86 17.85 36.92 -38.34
CA LYS A 86 16.74 37.22 -39.25
C LYS A 86 15.36 36.95 -38.61
N ASN A 87 15.27 35.91 -37.76
CA ASN A 87 14.05 35.58 -37.01
C ASN A 87 13.89 36.37 -35.70
N LYS A 88 14.92 37.08 -35.24
CA LYS A 88 14.95 37.86 -33.97
C LYS A 88 13.85 38.91 -33.87
N ARG A 89 13.39 39.45 -35.01
CA ARG A 89 12.32 40.46 -35.08
C ARG A 89 10.91 39.86 -34.92
N SER A 90 10.72 38.58 -35.29
CA SER A 90 9.44 37.86 -35.17
C SER A 90 9.35 37.06 -33.85
N ASN A 91 10.48 36.52 -33.39
CA ASN A 91 10.54 35.63 -32.22
C ASN A 91 10.84 36.35 -30.89
N GLY A 92 10.81 37.69 -30.84
CA GLY A 92 10.99 38.44 -29.59
C GLY A 92 10.00 38.02 -28.51
N ASN A 93 8.75 37.74 -28.89
CA ASN A 93 7.67 37.33 -27.98
C ASN A 93 7.96 35.99 -27.29
N SER A 94 8.61 35.03 -27.97
CA SER A 94 8.87 33.72 -27.37
C SER A 94 9.94 33.80 -26.28
N HIS A 95 10.95 34.67 -26.41
CA HIS A 95 11.93 34.90 -25.35
C HIS A 95 11.30 35.57 -24.12
N PHE A 96 10.41 36.55 -24.30
CA PHE A 96 9.68 37.15 -23.18
C PHE A 96 8.79 36.11 -22.49
N PHE A 97 8.09 35.28 -23.26
CA PHE A 97 7.26 34.20 -22.74
C PHE A 97 8.04 33.25 -21.82
N TRP A 98 9.20 32.73 -22.25
CA TRP A 98 10.01 31.83 -21.42
C TRP A 98 10.51 32.49 -20.12
N ARG A 99 10.83 33.80 -20.15
CA ARG A 99 11.22 34.55 -18.95
C ARG A 99 10.05 34.70 -17.97
N TYR A 100 8.86 35.06 -18.45
CA TYR A 100 7.67 35.17 -17.59
C TYR A 100 7.26 33.82 -17.01
N LEU A 101 7.32 32.75 -17.81
CA LEU A 101 7.02 31.39 -17.35
C LEU A 101 7.99 30.95 -16.25
N LEU A 102 9.29 31.24 -16.39
CA LEU A 102 10.30 30.97 -15.38
C LEU A 102 9.99 31.68 -14.06
N ILE A 103 9.65 32.97 -14.11
CA ILE A 103 9.29 33.76 -12.91
C ILE A 103 8.03 33.18 -12.24
N SER A 104 7.00 32.82 -13.02
CA SER A 104 5.78 32.19 -12.50
C SER A 104 6.05 30.84 -11.81
N LEU A 105 6.90 29.99 -12.39
CA LEU A 105 7.34 28.73 -11.79
C LEU A 105 8.16 28.95 -10.51
N LEU A 106 9.01 29.97 -10.47
CA LEU A 106 9.78 30.35 -9.28
C LEU A 106 8.86 30.80 -8.13
N ILE A 107 7.88 31.67 -8.44
CA ILE A 107 6.88 32.12 -7.47
C ILE A 107 6.10 30.91 -6.93
N THR A 108 5.68 29.99 -7.79
CA THR A 108 4.96 28.77 -7.41
C THR A 108 5.80 27.90 -6.45
N MET A 109 7.10 27.75 -6.72
CA MET A 109 8.03 27.00 -5.88
C MET A 109 8.24 27.65 -4.49
N ILE A 110 8.38 28.97 -4.46
CA ILE A 110 8.51 29.74 -3.22
C ILE A 110 7.22 29.64 -2.39
N LEU A 111 6.06 29.81 -3.01
CA LEU A 111 4.76 29.75 -2.34
C LEU A 111 4.52 28.37 -1.72
N PHE A 112 4.91 27.29 -2.42
CA PHE A 112 4.82 25.93 -1.90
C PHE A 112 5.67 25.71 -0.63
N ARG A 113 6.82 26.38 -0.53
CA ARG A 113 7.70 26.33 0.65
C ARG A 113 7.16 27.18 1.79
N LEU A 114 6.72 28.41 1.51
CA LEU A 114 6.19 29.34 2.50
C LEU A 114 4.85 28.89 3.08
N SER A 115 3.98 28.30 2.26
CA SER A 115 2.70 27.75 2.69
C SER A 115 2.84 26.60 3.70
N GLY A 116 4.05 26.06 3.89
CA GLY A 116 4.29 24.95 4.83
C GLY A 116 3.82 23.59 4.29
N GLU A 117 3.22 23.55 3.09
CA GLU A 117 2.80 22.32 2.43
C GLU A 117 3.95 21.34 2.23
N TYR A 118 5.16 21.83 1.97
CA TYR A 118 6.35 20.97 1.92
C TYR A 118 6.56 20.16 3.21
N LYS A 119 6.35 20.79 4.37
CA LYS A 119 6.52 20.12 5.67
C LYS A 119 5.45 19.03 5.85
N ARG A 120 4.19 19.38 5.62
CA ARG A 120 3.04 18.47 5.75
C ARG A 120 3.08 17.30 4.76
N THR A 121 3.34 17.58 3.49
CA THR A 121 3.19 16.59 2.41
C THR A 121 4.43 15.72 2.17
N ILE A 122 5.63 16.21 2.52
CA ILE A 122 6.89 15.49 2.22
C ILE A 122 7.66 15.10 3.48
N THR A 123 7.75 15.97 4.49
CA THR A 123 8.60 15.68 5.66
C THR A 123 7.90 14.79 6.69
N GLU A 124 6.61 15.02 6.92
CA GLU A 124 5.81 14.26 7.90
C GLU A 124 5.67 12.77 7.52
N PRO A 125 5.39 12.37 6.26
CA PRO A 125 5.38 10.97 5.85
C PRO A 125 6.69 10.21 6.14
N ARG A 126 7.83 10.90 6.18
CA ARG A 126 9.13 10.27 6.51
C ARG A 126 9.25 9.94 7.99
N ARG A 127 8.59 10.73 8.86
CA ARG A 127 8.64 10.57 10.31
C ARG A 127 7.53 9.67 10.85
N PHE A 128 6.58 9.25 10.00
CA PHE A 128 5.45 8.38 10.38
C PHE A 128 5.88 7.18 11.25
N LEU A 129 6.85 6.37 10.80
CA LEU A 129 7.28 5.20 11.59
C LEU A 129 7.83 5.57 12.97
N THR A 130 8.53 6.70 13.07
CA THR A 130 9.11 7.16 14.35
C THR A 130 8.01 7.67 15.28
N GLN A 131 7.05 8.40 14.73
CA GLN A 131 5.92 8.94 15.49
C GLN A 131 4.96 7.82 15.94
N SER A 132 4.59 6.90 15.04
CA SER A 132 3.77 5.74 15.38
C SER A 132 4.45 4.86 16.43
N ASN A 133 5.76 4.61 16.30
CA ASN A 133 6.50 3.82 17.29
C ASN A 133 6.57 4.50 18.67
N LYS A 134 6.50 5.82 18.75
CA LYS A 134 6.43 6.53 20.04
C LYS A 134 5.12 6.23 20.76
N GLY A 135 4.00 6.20 20.06
CA GLY A 135 2.70 5.81 20.62
C GLY A 135 2.60 4.31 20.94
N LEU A 136 3.13 3.46 20.06
CA LEU A 136 3.09 2.00 20.22
C LEU A 136 3.93 1.46 21.39
N ARG A 137 4.84 2.28 21.94
CA ARG A 137 5.70 1.90 23.07
C ARG A 137 4.90 1.50 24.31
N GLN A 138 3.74 2.11 24.55
CA GLN A 138 2.88 1.79 25.68
C GLN A 138 2.30 0.37 25.60
N PHE A 139 2.18 -0.17 24.38
CA PHE A 139 1.61 -1.48 24.10
C PHE A 139 2.68 -2.57 23.91
N ASN A 140 3.97 -2.25 24.13
CA ASN A 140 5.10 -3.16 23.92
C ASN A 140 5.15 -3.78 22.50
N VAL A 141 4.67 -3.04 21.49
CA VAL A 141 4.73 -3.43 20.07
C VAL A 141 5.50 -2.40 19.27
N ARG A 142 6.02 -2.81 18.11
CA ARG A 142 6.80 -1.95 17.22
C ARG A 142 6.39 -2.17 15.77
N LEU A 143 6.16 -1.08 15.07
CA LEU A 143 5.97 -1.07 13.62
C LEU A 143 7.34 -1.07 12.93
N VAL A 144 7.57 -2.08 12.10
CA VAL A 144 8.83 -2.32 11.38
C VAL A 144 8.56 -2.31 9.89
N ARG A 145 9.47 -1.71 9.11
CA ARG A 145 9.43 -1.78 7.65
C ARG A 145 9.88 -3.16 7.20
N VAL A 146 9.11 -3.80 6.31
CA VAL A 146 9.51 -5.07 5.74
C VAL A 146 10.54 -4.83 4.64
N PRO A 147 11.75 -5.43 4.72
CA PRO A 147 12.72 -5.34 3.64
C PRO A 147 12.18 -6.06 2.40
N ARG A 148 12.29 -5.42 1.23
CA ARG A 148 11.94 -6.04 -0.04
C ARG A 148 13.18 -6.17 -0.90
N SER A 149 13.33 -7.32 -1.54
CA SER A 149 14.30 -7.51 -2.61
C SER A 149 13.93 -6.64 -3.82
N GLN A 150 14.93 -6.19 -4.58
CA GLN A 150 14.70 -5.40 -5.80
C GLN A 150 13.90 -6.19 -6.84
N ALA A 151 14.11 -7.50 -6.94
CA ALA A 151 13.32 -8.38 -7.81
C ALA A 151 11.82 -8.37 -7.44
N GLN A 152 11.49 -8.31 -6.15
CA GLN A 152 10.11 -8.19 -5.69
C GLN A 152 9.51 -6.83 -6.07
N ARG A 153 10.31 -5.75 -6.02
CA ARG A 153 9.86 -4.43 -6.48
C ARG A 153 9.58 -4.41 -7.98
N ALA A 154 10.45 -5.02 -8.79
CA ALA A 154 10.24 -5.16 -10.22
C ALA A 154 8.96 -5.95 -10.52
N SER A 155 8.75 -7.09 -9.85
CA SER A 155 7.51 -7.88 -9.99
C SER A 155 6.26 -7.09 -9.62
N ASP A 156 6.30 -6.30 -8.55
CA ASP A 156 5.19 -5.41 -8.17
C ASP A 156 4.92 -4.34 -9.24
N ILE A 157 5.96 -3.73 -9.82
CA ILE A 157 5.81 -2.73 -10.90
C ILE A 157 5.21 -3.38 -12.15
N ILE A 158 5.72 -4.54 -12.55
CA ILE A 158 5.20 -5.30 -13.69
C ILE A 158 3.70 -5.57 -13.48
N ARG A 159 3.30 -6.06 -12.30
CA ARG A 159 1.89 -6.29 -11.94
C ARG A 159 1.04 -5.02 -11.97
N LEU A 160 1.60 -3.86 -11.62
CA LEU A 160 0.87 -2.59 -11.71
C LEU A 160 0.62 -2.18 -13.17
N ILE A 161 1.65 -2.33 -14.01
CA ILE A 161 1.56 -2.02 -15.45
C ILE A 161 0.57 -2.97 -16.12
N SER A 162 0.69 -4.27 -15.89
CA SER A 162 -0.23 -5.24 -16.49
C SER A 162 -1.66 -5.09 -15.99
N ASN A 163 -1.91 -4.81 -14.70
CA ASN A 163 -3.28 -4.49 -14.24
C ASN A 163 -3.83 -3.23 -14.94
N LYS A 164 -3.00 -2.21 -15.15
CA LYS A 164 -3.43 -1.00 -15.86
C LYS A 164 -3.74 -1.29 -17.33
N LEU A 165 -2.91 -2.10 -17.98
CA LEU A 165 -3.14 -2.53 -19.36
C LEU A 165 -4.44 -3.33 -19.47
N ILE A 166 -4.66 -4.31 -18.59
CA ILE A 166 -5.88 -5.12 -18.52
C ILE A 166 -7.12 -4.23 -18.34
N HIS A 167 -7.06 -3.23 -17.48
CA HIS A 167 -8.16 -2.31 -17.27
C HIS A 167 -8.43 -1.43 -18.51
N ILE A 168 -7.38 -0.95 -19.18
CA ILE A 168 -7.52 -0.19 -20.44
C ILE A 168 -8.13 -1.08 -21.53
N THR A 169 -7.65 -2.32 -21.67
CA THR A 169 -8.22 -3.27 -22.64
C THR A 169 -9.67 -3.56 -22.31
N ASN A 170 -10.04 -3.75 -21.04
CA ASN A 170 -11.44 -3.90 -20.62
C ASN A 170 -12.29 -2.68 -21.00
N CYS A 171 -11.79 -1.45 -20.79
CA CYS A 171 -12.49 -0.23 -21.21
C CYS A 171 -12.70 -0.18 -22.73
N ILE A 172 -11.68 -0.53 -23.52
CA ILE A 172 -11.78 -0.57 -24.98
C ILE A 172 -12.79 -1.64 -25.41
N LEU A 173 -12.74 -2.82 -24.80
CA LEU A 173 -13.59 -3.97 -25.14
C LEU A 173 -15.07 -3.67 -24.87
N VAL A 174 -15.40 -2.91 -23.82
CA VAL A 174 -16.77 -2.43 -23.55
C VAL A 174 -17.27 -1.49 -24.66
N VAL A 175 -16.41 -0.60 -25.18
CA VAL A 175 -16.77 0.35 -26.24
C VAL A 175 -16.99 -0.35 -27.58
N VAL A 176 -16.16 -1.34 -27.91
CA VAL A 176 -16.21 -2.05 -29.20
C VAL A 176 -17.06 -3.33 -29.13
N ARG A 177 -17.79 -3.55 -28.02
CA ARG A 177 -18.61 -4.74 -27.75
C ARG A 177 -19.57 -5.11 -28.89
N ILE A 178 -20.14 -4.11 -29.55
CA ILE A 178 -21.13 -4.29 -30.62
C ILE A 178 -20.48 -4.88 -31.89
N PHE A 179 -19.19 -4.66 -32.10
CA PHE A 179 -18.50 -5.00 -33.34
C PHE A 179 -17.63 -6.26 -33.26
N LEU A 180 -17.39 -6.83 -32.08
CA LEU A 180 -16.53 -8.02 -31.93
C LEU A 180 -17.34 -9.32 -31.70
N PRO A 181 -17.33 -10.28 -32.65
CA PRO A 181 -17.98 -11.57 -32.46
C PRO A 181 -17.29 -12.47 -31.42
N TYR A 182 -16.04 -12.20 -31.06
CA TYR A 182 -15.25 -12.98 -30.08
C TYR A 182 -15.24 -12.34 -28.67
N TYR A 183 -16.14 -11.40 -28.40
CA TYR A 183 -16.20 -10.61 -27.15
C TYR A 183 -16.12 -11.46 -25.87
N ASN A 184 -16.93 -12.53 -25.78
CA ASN A 184 -17.07 -13.32 -24.55
C ASN A 184 -15.76 -14.04 -24.18
N ASN A 185 -15.08 -14.63 -25.17
CA ASN A 185 -13.86 -15.41 -24.94
C ASN A 185 -12.68 -14.51 -24.54
N ILE A 186 -12.56 -13.32 -25.15
CA ILE A 186 -11.54 -12.34 -24.77
C ILE A 186 -11.82 -11.83 -23.36
N LYS A 187 -13.09 -11.56 -23.02
CA LYS A 187 -13.49 -11.11 -21.68
C LYS A 187 -13.11 -12.14 -20.62
N GLU A 188 -13.43 -13.42 -20.82
CA GLU A 188 -13.10 -14.49 -19.88
C GLU A 188 -11.57 -14.66 -19.71
N TRP A 189 -10.82 -14.63 -20.81
CA TRP A 189 -9.35 -14.65 -20.75
C TRP A 189 -8.81 -13.45 -19.95
N LEU A 190 -9.41 -12.28 -20.12
CA LEU A 190 -8.97 -11.04 -19.49
C LEU A 190 -9.30 -11.00 -17.99
N GLU A 191 -10.47 -11.52 -17.58
CA GLU A 191 -10.83 -11.74 -16.19
C GLU A 191 -9.84 -12.71 -15.52
N LYS A 192 -9.49 -13.81 -16.20
CA LYS A 192 -8.47 -14.76 -15.71
C LYS A 192 -7.09 -14.11 -15.58
N ALA A 193 -6.73 -13.22 -16.51
CA ALA A 193 -5.48 -12.46 -16.45
C ALA A 193 -5.48 -11.44 -15.28
N GLU A 194 -6.62 -10.81 -14.97
CA GLU A 194 -6.77 -9.86 -13.87
C GLU A 194 -6.53 -10.51 -12.50
N ILE A 195 -7.07 -11.70 -12.30
CA ILE A 195 -6.89 -12.46 -11.05
C ILE A 195 -5.40 -12.75 -10.79
N ASN A 196 -4.67 -13.17 -11.82
CA ASN A 196 -3.24 -13.50 -11.73
C ASN A 196 -2.37 -12.25 -11.50
N THR A 197 -2.82 -11.13 -12.05
CA THR A 197 -2.07 -9.88 -12.02
C THR A 197 -2.35 -9.06 -10.76
N SER A 198 -3.38 -9.44 -10.01
CA SER A 198 -3.81 -8.75 -8.78
C SER A 198 -2.67 -8.44 -7.82
N ARG A 199 -2.76 -7.26 -7.19
CA ARG A 199 -1.74 -6.75 -6.27
C ARG A 199 -1.48 -7.75 -5.15
N ARG A 200 -0.22 -7.95 -4.77
CA ARG A 200 0.14 -8.74 -3.58
C ARG A 200 -0.51 -8.12 -2.34
N VAL A 201 -1.31 -8.91 -1.64
CA VAL A 201 -1.93 -8.56 -0.36
C VAL A 201 -1.11 -9.26 0.73
N GLY A 202 -0.70 -8.53 1.77
CA GLY A 202 0.10 -9.09 2.87
C GLY A 202 1.18 -8.15 3.41
N ALA A 203 2.19 -8.73 4.05
CA ALA A 203 3.29 -8.04 4.73
C ALA A 203 4.31 -7.39 3.77
N VAL A 204 3.84 -6.57 2.85
CA VAL A 204 4.70 -5.94 1.83
C VAL A 204 5.28 -4.62 2.36
N ASP A 205 4.47 -3.77 3.01
CA ASP A 205 4.87 -2.40 3.38
C ASP A 205 5.53 -2.33 4.77
N VAL A 206 4.72 -2.52 5.80
CA VAL A 206 5.08 -2.41 7.21
C VAL A 206 4.41 -3.56 7.96
N LYS A 207 5.08 -4.08 9.00
CA LYS A 207 4.55 -5.14 9.84
C LYS A 207 4.64 -4.78 11.31
N LEU A 208 3.68 -5.24 12.10
CA LEU A 208 3.65 -5.07 13.54
C LEU A 208 4.36 -6.25 14.23
N VAL A 209 5.29 -5.94 15.12
CA VAL A 209 6.14 -6.90 15.82
C VAL A 209 6.03 -6.71 17.32
N LEU A 210 5.84 -7.80 18.05
CA LEU A 210 5.79 -7.83 19.51
C LEU A 210 7.20 -7.74 20.11
N ASN A 211 7.36 -6.97 21.19
CA ASN A 211 8.65 -6.82 21.88
C ASN A 211 9.03 -8.12 22.61
N PRO A 212 10.22 -8.71 22.36
CA PRO A 212 10.64 -9.96 23.00
C PRO A 212 10.82 -9.86 24.52
N ARG A 213 11.01 -8.66 25.08
CA ARG A 213 11.13 -8.48 26.53
C ARG A 213 9.80 -8.61 27.27
N SER A 214 8.69 -8.32 26.59
CA SER A 214 7.36 -8.25 27.22
C SER A 214 6.50 -9.47 26.88
N PHE A 215 6.78 -10.13 25.76
CA PHE A 215 6.00 -11.27 25.27
C PHE A 215 6.88 -12.52 25.11
N GLY A 216 6.42 -13.64 25.65
CA GLY A 216 7.08 -14.95 25.52
C GLY A 216 7.21 -15.41 24.06
N ALA A 217 8.08 -16.38 23.81
CA ALA A 217 8.33 -16.90 22.46
C ALA A 217 7.07 -17.49 21.81
N GLU A 218 6.30 -18.26 22.57
CA GLU A 218 5.04 -18.89 22.13
C GLU A 218 4.01 -17.86 21.63
N VAL A 219 3.80 -16.77 22.38
CA VAL A 219 2.85 -15.71 21.99
C VAL A 219 3.31 -15.00 20.72
N ARG A 220 4.62 -14.79 20.56
CA ARG A 220 5.18 -14.16 19.36
C ARG A 220 5.04 -15.05 18.14
N GLU A 221 5.30 -16.34 18.29
CA GLU A 221 5.11 -17.32 17.22
C GLU A 221 3.64 -17.45 16.84
N GLY A 222 2.74 -17.58 17.83
CA GLY A 222 1.30 -17.60 17.61
C GLY A 222 0.78 -16.36 16.89
N TRP A 223 1.32 -15.17 17.21
CA TRP A 223 1.02 -13.93 16.49
C TRP A 223 1.47 -13.98 15.02
N GLU A 224 2.70 -14.39 14.75
CA GLU A 224 3.21 -14.45 13.37
C GLU A 224 2.41 -15.46 12.54
N ILE A 225 2.07 -16.63 13.10
CA ILE A 225 1.22 -17.65 12.44
C ILE A 225 -0.18 -17.08 12.16
N TYR A 226 -0.85 -16.52 13.18
CA TYR A 226 -2.20 -15.96 13.03
C TYR A 226 -2.23 -14.84 11.97
N ARG A 227 -1.24 -13.95 12.01
CA ARG A 227 -1.12 -12.84 11.08
C ARG A 227 -0.91 -13.33 9.64
N ASP A 228 0.01 -14.28 9.45
CA ASP A 228 0.34 -14.79 8.12
C ASP A 228 -0.82 -15.59 7.52
N GLU A 229 -1.51 -16.41 8.33
CA GLU A 229 -2.73 -17.11 7.93
C GLU A 229 -3.84 -16.12 7.54
N PHE A 230 -4.06 -15.07 8.34
CA PHE A 230 -5.04 -14.04 8.01
C PHE A 230 -4.74 -13.38 6.66
N TRP A 231 -3.49 -12.95 6.42
CA TRP A 231 -3.13 -12.30 5.17
C TRP A 231 -3.17 -13.24 3.97
N ALA A 232 -2.90 -14.53 4.16
CA ALA A 232 -3.06 -15.55 3.13
C ALA A 232 -4.54 -15.70 2.74
N ARG A 233 -5.43 -15.83 3.74
CA ARG A 233 -6.89 -15.92 3.53
C ARG A 233 -7.46 -14.64 2.90
N GLU A 234 -7.06 -13.46 3.40
CA GLU A 234 -7.49 -12.16 2.85
C GLU A 234 -6.98 -11.95 1.42
N GLY A 235 -5.78 -12.42 1.10
CA GLY A 235 -5.24 -12.41 -0.26
C GLY A 235 -6.04 -13.30 -1.22
N ALA A 236 -6.45 -14.49 -0.77
CA ALA A 236 -7.31 -15.38 -1.54
C ALA A 236 -8.72 -14.77 -1.76
N ARG A 237 -9.32 -14.21 -0.70
CA ARG A 237 -10.64 -13.56 -0.73
C ARG A 237 -10.69 -12.43 -1.76
N ARG A 238 -9.65 -11.58 -1.84
CA ARG A 238 -9.62 -10.47 -2.82
C ARG A 238 -9.49 -10.94 -4.26
N ARG A 239 -8.88 -12.09 -4.50
CA ARG A 239 -8.80 -12.70 -5.85
C ARG A 239 -10.14 -13.31 -6.26
N GLN A 240 -10.88 -13.87 -5.31
CA GLN A 240 -12.21 -14.44 -5.53
C GLN A 240 -13.28 -13.36 -5.69
N GLY A 241 -13.24 -12.27 -4.92
CA GLY A 241 -14.23 -11.18 -5.02
C GLY A 241 -14.27 -10.50 -6.40
N THR A 242 -13.13 -10.46 -7.11
CA THR A 242 -13.08 -9.92 -8.48
C THR A 242 -13.94 -10.73 -9.45
N THR A 243 -14.17 -12.03 -9.22
CA THR A 243 -14.91 -12.89 -10.16
C THR A 243 -16.43 -12.81 -9.99
N THR A 244 -16.94 -12.21 -8.92
CA THR A 244 -18.39 -12.21 -8.59
C THR A 244 -19.09 -10.90 -8.94
N THR A 245 -18.37 -9.88 -9.42
CA THR A 245 -18.92 -8.53 -9.67
C THR A 245 -19.18 -8.25 -11.16
N THR A 246 -19.19 -9.29 -12.00
CA THR A 246 -19.32 -9.24 -13.46
C THR A 246 -20.61 -9.86 -13.97
#